data_AF-A0A4Y9ICV5-F1
#
_entry.id   AF-A0A4Y9ICV5-F1
#
_cell.length_a   1.000
_cell.length_b   1.000
_cell.length_c   1.000
_cell.angle_alpha   90.00
_cell.angle_beta   90.00
_cell.angle_gamma   90.00
#
_symmetry.space_group_name_H-M   'P 1'
#
loop_
_entity.id
_entity.type
_entity.pdbx_description
1 polymer ?
#
loop_
_entity_poly.entity_id
_entity_poly.type
_entity_poly.pdbx_seq_one_letter_code
_entity_poly.pdbx_strand_id
1 'polypeptide(L)'
;MEKDRVTESYDWVYGWKVEDGKCVPPAKNHSLPEFVQKRIDWVSNEIQGGMLTFRGAFKMLLDIDDEEDLKKDWEFGASSDYMPVSDEYRNWLNDPILGNIRSVALMIAVIYG
;
A
#
# COMPACT_ATOMS: atom_id res chain seq x y z
N MET A 1 25.62 -0.63 -0.50
CA MET A 1 25.31 0.06 -1.76
C MET A 1 23.85 0.44 -1.67
N GLU A 2 23.56 1.72 -1.58
CA GLU A 2 22.18 2.22 -1.60
C GLU A 2 21.56 1.77 -2.93
N LYS A 3 20.45 1.02 -2.86
CA LYS A 3 19.75 0.61 -4.07
C LYS A 3 19.09 1.86 -4.65
N ASP A 4 19.14 2.01 -5.98
CA ASP A 4 18.44 3.13 -6.59
C ASP A 4 16.92 2.90 -6.54
N ARG A 5 16.16 3.99 -6.43
CA ARG A 5 14.69 3.98 -6.30
C ARG A 5 13.94 3.22 -7.40
N VAL A 6 14.53 3.08 -8.60
CA VAL A 6 13.93 2.32 -9.71
C VAL A 6 14.06 0.85 -9.39
N THR A 7 15.27 0.38 -9.09
CA THR A 7 15.51 -1.02 -8.71
C THR A 7 14.62 -1.45 -7.54
N GLU A 8 14.49 -0.62 -6.50
CA GLU A 8 13.61 -0.92 -5.36
C GLU A 8 12.14 -1.05 -5.76
N SER A 9 11.65 -0.15 -6.62
CA SER A 9 10.24 -0.17 -7.05
C SER A 9 9.89 -1.40 -7.87
N TYR A 10 10.82 -1.89 -8.69
CA TYR A 10 10.64 -3.13 -9.45
C TYR A 10 10.80 -4.36 -8.57
N ASP A 11 11.72 -4.34 -7.61
CA ASP A 11 11.91 -5.40 -6.62
C ASP A 11 10.60 -5.65 -5.83
N TRP A 12 9.87 -4.60 -5.44
CA TRP A 12 8.58 -4.74 -4.72
C TRP A 12 7.47 -5.42 -5.53
N VAL A 13 7.58 -5.49 -6.86
CA VAL A 13 6.57 -6.10 -7.74
C VAL A 13 7.02 -7.44 -8.29
N TYR A 14 8.29 -7.53 -8.70
CA TYR A 14 8.82 -8.69 -9.40
C TYR A 14 9.72 -9.57 -8.54
N GLY A 15 10.06 -9.16 -7.32
CA GLY A 15 10.91 -9.88 -6.36
C GLY A 15 10.28 -11.16 -5.75
N TRP A 16 9.41 -11.83 -6.50
CA TRP A 16 8.82 -13.11 -6.10
C TRP A 16 9.90 -14.18 -6.04
N LYS A 17 9.82 -15.05 -5.03
CA LYS A 17 10.71 -16.19 -4.89
C LYS A 17 9.93 -17.49 -4.76
N VAL A 18 10.62 -18.60 -4.96
CA VAL A 18 10.12 -19.93 -4.62
C VAL A 18 11.00 -20.49 -3.52
N GLU A 19 10.42 -20.76 -2.36
CA GLU A 19 11.08 -21.36 -1.20
C GLU A 19 10.30 -22.61 -0.79
N ASP A 20 10.98 -23.76 -0.70
CA ASP A 20 10.37 -25.06 -0.41
C ASP A 20 9.13 -25.39 -1.26
N GLY A 21 9.20 -25.03 -2.56
CA GLY A 21 8.11 -25.23 -3.51
C GLY A 21 6.91 -24.28 -3.34
N LYS A 22 6.99 -23.29 -2.44
CA LYS A 22 5.96 -22.28 -2.20
C LYS A 22 6.38 -20.92 -2.74
N CYS A 23 5.42 -20.18 -3.29
CA CYS A 23 5.63 -18.82 -3.73
C CYS A 23 5.76 -17.88 -2.52
N VAL A 24 6.80 -17.04 -2.52
CA VAL A 24 7.06 -16.05 -1.48
C VAL A 24 6.90 -14.65 -2.09
N PRO A 25 5.99 -13.81 -1.55
CA PRO A 25 5.71 -12.49 -2.10
C PRO A 25 6.87 -11.52 -1.89
N PRO A 26 7.05 -10.52 -2.77
CA PRO A 26 8.10 -9.53 -2.66
C PRO A 26 8.11 -8.77 -1.34
N ALA A 27 6.94 -8.44 -0.78
CA ALA A 27 6.80 -7.67 0.46
C ALA A 27 7.52 -8.31 1.67
N LYS A 28 7.74 -9.64 1.67
CA LYS A 28 8.50 -10.33 2.72
C LYS A 28 10.01 -10.18 2.58
N ASN A 29 10.49 -9.87 1.38
CA ASN A 29 11.90 -9.81 1.01
C ASN A 29 12.40 -8.38 0.75
N HIS A 30 11.49 -7.47 0.45
CA HIS A 30 11.75 -6.10 0.04
C HIS A 30 10.78 -5.20 0.81
N SER A 31 11.24 -4.69 1.97
CA SER A 31 10.45 -3.81 2.80
C SER A 31 10.09 -2.52 2.04
N LEU A 32 8.84 -2.10 2.17
CA LEU A 32 8.39 -0.79 1.69
C LEU A 32 8.91 0.32 2.62
N PRO A 33 8.94 1.58 2.15
CA PRO A 33 9.27 2.71 3.02
C PRO A 33 8.34 2.76 4.24
N GLU A 34 8.86 3.21 5.39
CA GLU A 34 8.12 3.15 6.66
C GLU A 34 6.77 3.90 6.62
N PHE A 35 6.73 5.09 5.99
CA PHE A 35 5.50 5.87 5.83
C PHE A 35 4.45 5.17 4.96
N VAL A 36 4.89 4.33 4.00
CA VAL A 36 4.02 3.49 3.18
C VAL A 36 3.50 2.33 4.00
N GLN A 37 4.40 1.63 4.70
CA GLN A 37 4.04 0.47 5.52
C GLN A 37 3.02 0.84 6.60
N LYS A 38 3.20 1.99 7.26
CA LYS A 38 2.23 2.49 8.26
C LYS A 38 0.82 2.64 7.70
N ARG A 39 0.68 3.13 6.47
CA ARG A 39 -0.63 3.27 5.83
C ARG A 39 -1.23 1.92 5.44
N ILE A 40 -0.40 0.99 4.95
CA ILE A 40 -0.83 -0.40 4.67
C ILE A 40 -1.31 -1.06 5.95
N ASP A 41 -0.56 -0.97 7.05
CA ASP A 41 -0.91 -1.58 8.32
C ASP A 41 -2.26 -1.05 8.84
N TRP A 42 -2.49 0.26 8.75
CA TRP A 42 -3.77 0.87 9.09
C TRP A 42 -4.93 0.29 8.25
N VAL A 43 -4.78 0.21 6.92
CA VAL A 43 -5.80 -0.37 6.03
C VAL A 43 -6.00 -1.87 6.31
N SER A 44 -4.92 -2.63 6.49
CA SER A 44 -4.96 -4.08 6.72
C SER A 44 -5.65 -4.45 8.03
N ASN A 45 -5.46 -3.66 9.09
CA ASN A 45 -6.17 -3.86 10.36
C ASN A 45 -7.69 -3.73 10.18
N GLU A 46 -8.13 -2.80 9.34
CA GLU A 46 -9.56 -2.55 9.08
C GLU A 46 -10.18 -3.61 8.16
N ILE A 47 -9.38 -4.19 7.25
CA ILE A 47 -9.77 -5.39 6.49
C ILE A 47 -9.93 -6.58 7.44
N GLN A 48 -8.96 -6.82 8.33
CA GLN A 48 -8.99 -7.93 9.29
C GLN A 48 -10.13 -7.81 10.30
N GLY A 49 -10.49 -6.59 10.67
CA GLY A 49 -11.69 -6.30 11.47
C GLY A 49 -13.01 -6.57 10.73
N GLY A 50 -12.97 -6.87 9.43
CA GLY A 50 -14.15 -7.16 8.61
C GLY A 50 -14.96 -5.94 8.17
N MET A 51 -14.48 -4.74 8.49
CA MET A 51 -15.19 -3.48 8.23
C MET A 51 -14.84 -2.87 6.87
N LEU A 52 -13.60 -3.08 6.41
CA LEU A 52 -13.13 -2.54 5.13
C LEU A 52 -13.09 -3.62 4.04
N THR A 53 -13.83 -3.38 2.96
CA THR A 53 -13.77 -4.24 1.77
C THR A 53 -12.45 -4.04 1.01
N PHE A 54 -12.06 -5.01 0.19
CA PHE A 54 -10.90 -4.86 -0.71
C PHE A 54 -11.01 -3.63 -1.64
N ARG A 55 -12.22 -3.30 -2.12
CA ARG A 55 -12.46 -2.08 -2.90
C ARG A 55 -12.26 -0.82 -2.06
N GLY A 56 -12.70 -0.84 -0.80
CA GLY A 56 -12.46 0.25 0.14
C GLY A 56 -10.96 0.45 0.38
N ALA A 57 -10.22 -0.62 0.61
CA ALA A 57 -8.76 -0.60 0.75
C ALA A 57 -8.06 0.01 -0.48
N PHE A 58 -8.50 -0.36 -1.68
CA PHE A 58 -8.01 0.23 -2.92
C PHE A 58 -8.21 1.76 -2.95
N LYS A 59 -9.43 2.24 -2.63
CA LYS A 59 -9.68 3.69 -2.57
C LYS A 59 -8.76 4.38 -1.56
N MET A 60 -8.59 3.79 -0.38
CA MET A 60 -7.81 4.38 0.72
C MET A 60 -6.29 4.41 0.47
N LEU A 61 -5.80 3.53 -0.40
CA LEU A 61 -4.38 3.42 -0.74
C LEU A 61 -4.02 4.11 -2.05
N LEU A 62 -4.88 4.05 -3.07
CA LEU A 62 -4.56 4.46 -4.43
C LEU A 62 -5.33 5.70 -4.91
N ASP A 63 -6.62 5.79 -4.60
CA ASP A 63 -7.48 6.91 -5.08
C ASP A 63 -7.44 8.10 -4.09
N ILE A 64 -6.23 8.53 -3.72
CA ILE A 64 -6.00 9.46 -2.60
C ILE A 64 -6.27 10.94 -2.93
N ASP A 65 -6.60 11.28 -4.17
CA ASP A 65 -6.69 12.67 -4.63
C ASP A 65 -7.86 13.45 -4.00
N ASP A 66 -8.99 12.79 -3.72
CA ASP A 66 -10.15 13.38 -3.04
C ASP A 66 -10.21 12.93 -1.57
N GLU A 67 -9.35 13.53 -0.74
CA GLU A 67 -9.26 13.16 0.68
C GLU A 67 -10.51 13.51 1.48
N GLU A 68 -11.23 14.56 1.09
CA GLU A 68 -12.48 14.95 1.76
C GLU A 68 -13.56 13.89 1.57
N ASP A 69 -13.74 13.39 0.34
CA ASP A 69 -14.67 12.29 0.05
C ASP A 69 -14.24 11.00 0.75
N LEU A 70 -12.95 10.65 0.70
CA LEU A 70 -12.42 9.47 1.40
C LEU A 70 -12.67 9.51 2.91
N LYS A 71 -12.39 10.66 3.54
CA LYS A 71 -12.61 10.84 4.97
C LYS A 71 -14.09 10.74 5.33
N LYS A 72 -14.96 11.35 4.52
CA LYS A 72 -16.41 11.27 4.71
C LYS A 72 -16.93 9.84 4.57
N ASP A 73 -16.48 9.11 3.55
CA ASP A 73 -16.79 7.68 3.36
C ASP A 73 -16.32 6.86 4.56
N TRP A 74 -15.13 7.18 5.10
CA TRP A 74 -14.56 6.51 6.27
C TRP A 74 -15.39 6.72 7.53
N GLU A 75 -15.69 7.97 7.86
CA GLU A 75 -16.44 8.35 9.07
C GLU A 75 -17.87 7.80 9.09
N PHE A 76 -18.40 7.38 7.95
CA PHE A 76 -19.73 6.77 7.87
C PHE A 76 -19.79 5.33 8.40
N GLY A 77 -18.67 4.60 8.41
CA GLY A 77 -18.70 3.16 8.69
C GLY A 77 -17.48 2.58 9.43
N ALA A 78 -16.41 3.34 9.62
CA ALA A 78 -15.20 2.84 10.26
C ALA A 78 -15.30 2.84 11.78
N SER A 79 -14.58 1.89 12.40
CA SER A 79 -14.44 1.79 13.86
C SER A 79 -13.24 2.55 14.43
N SER A 80 -12.38 3.10 13.55
CA SER A 80 -11.18 3.84 13.92
C SER A 80 -11.13 5.22 13.26
N ASP A 81 -10.27 6.08 13.79
CA ASP A 81 -10.01 7.39 13.21
C ASP A 81 -9.42 7.26 11.79
N TYR A 82 -9.86 8.16 10.91
CA TYR A 82 -9.29 8.27 9.57
C TYR A 82 -7.80 8.63 9.64
N MET A 83 -6.94 7.89 8.93
CA MET A 83 -5.51 8.21 8.81
C MET A 83 -5.29 9.18 7.63
N PRO A 84 -4.89 10.44 7.88
CA PRO A 84 -4.64 11.40 6.81
C PRO A 84 -3.55 10.94 5.86
N VAL A 85 -3.69 11.31 4.59
CA VAL A 85 -2.68 11.02 3.56
C VAL A 85 -1.55 12.03 3.69
N SER A 86 -0.35 11.59 4.05
CA SER A 86 0.80 12.48 4.12
C SER A 86 1.25 12.95 2.73
N ASP A 87 1.83 14.14 2.65
CA ASP A 87 2.45 14.64 1.41
C ASP A 87 3.57 13.70 0.91
N GLU A 88 4.30 13.08 1.83
CA GLU A 88 5.33 12.10 1.50
C GLU A 88 4.73 10.87 0.78
N TYR A 89 3.61 10.35 1.28
CA TYR A 89 2.89 9.26 0.64
C TYR A 89 2.35 9.68 -0.74
N ARG A 90 1.72 10.87 -0.83
CA ARG A 90 1.22 11.43 -2.09
C ARG A 90 2.32 11.53 -3.14
N ASN A 91 3.44 12.14 -2.79
CA ASN A 91 4.55 12.35 -3.70
C ASN A 91 5.22 11.04 -4.10
N TRP A 92 5.31 10.07 -3.19
CA TRP A 92 5.84 8.75 -3.49
C TRP A 92 4.94 7.96 -4.43
N LEU A 93 3.63 7.96 -4.19
CA LEU A 93 2.67 7.23 -5.02
C LEU A 93 2.50 7.89 -6.40
N ASN A 94 2.40 9.21 -6.45
CA ASN A 94 2.18 9.97 -7.69
C ASN A 94 3.49 10.32 -8.41
N ASP A 95 4.55 9.55 -8.19
CA ASP A 95 5.81 9.70 -8.93
C ASP A 95 5.54 9.56 -10.44
N PRO A 96 5.96 10.52 -11.28
CA PRO A 96 5.58 10.53 -12.70
C PRO A 96 6.15 9.36 -13.50
N ILE A 97 7.19 8.69 -12.97
CA ILE A 97 7.84 7.54 -13.62
C ILE A 97 7.44 6.25 -12.93
N LEU A 98 7.41 6.24 -11.60
CA LEU A 98 7.31 5.04 -10.78
C LEU A 98 5.92 4.83 -10.17
N GLY A 99 4.98 5.75 -10.34
CA GLY A 99 3.69 5.68 -9.65
C GLY A 99 2.89 4.43 -9.98
N ASN A 100 2.82 4.06 -11.26
CA ASN A 100 2.13 2.83 -11.67
C ASN A 100 2.72 1.56 -11.05
N ILE A 101 4.04 1.42 -11.00
CA ILE A 101 4.68 0.24 -10.41
C ILE A 101 4.51 0.22 -8.89
N ARG A 102 4.52 1.39 -8.24
CA ARG A 102 4.27 1.54 -6.80
C ARG A 102 2.82 1.21 -6.43
N SER A 103 1.84 1.57 -7.26
CA SER A 103 0.45 1.17 -7.09
C SER A 103 0.29 -0.36 -7.09
N VAL A 104 1.00 -1.06 -7.99
CA VAL A 104 1.01 -2.54 -8.00
C VAL A 104 1.67 -3.09 -6.74
N ALA A 105 2.80 -2.50 -6.31
CA ALA A 105 3.50 -2.92 -5.09
C ALA A 105 2.60 -2.83 -3.85
N LEU A 106 1.82 -1.74 -3.71
CA LEU A 106 0.84 -1.58 -2.63
C LEU A 106 -0.19 -2.70 -2.63
N MET A 107 -0.76 -3.03 -3.80
CA MET A 107 -1.77 -4.09 -3.89
C MET A 107 -1.19 -5.47 -3.56
N ILE A 108 0.04 -5.76 -4.00
CA ILE A 108 0.73 -7.00 -3.62
C ILE A 108 0.93 -7.05 -2.10
N ALA A 109 1.37 -5.96 -1.49
CA ALA A 109 1.60 -5.90 -0.05
C ALA A 109 0.31 -6.09 0.75
N VAL A 110 -0.84 -5.59 0.29
CA VAL A 110 -2.13 -5.83 0.96
C VAL A 110 -2.62 -7.27 0.79
N ILE A 111 -2.47 -7.86 -0.39
CA ILE A 111 -2.98 -9.21 -0.68
C ILE A 111 -2.15 -10.29 0.02
N TYR A 112 -0.84 -10.07 0.15
CA TYR A 112 0.13 -11.08 0.58
C TYR A 112 0.93 -10.72 1.84
N GLY A 113 0.71 -9.53 2.40
CA GLY A 113 1.31 -9.05 3.64
C GLY A 113 0.74 -9.71 4.90
#